data_AF-A0AA39SG55-F1
#
_entry.id   AF-A0AA39SG55-F1
#
_cell.length_a   1.000
_cell.length_b   1.000
_cell.length_c   1.000
_cell.angle_alpha   90.00
_cell.angle_beta   90.00
_cell.angle_gamma   90.00
#
_symmetry.space_group_name_H-M   'P 1'
#
loop_
_entity.id
_entity.type
_entity.pdbx_description
1 polymer ?
#
loop_
_entity_poly.entity_id
_entity_poly.type
_entity_poly.pdbx_seq_one_letter_code
_entity_poly.pdbx_strand_id
1 'polypeptide(L)'
;MKSSLLALSLSFLFFALLTKPLSGHPDPLLDLDGDEVEAGRAYYIISTIRGAGGGGLTLSFNRNGSCPLDVTQHSLDLFRGYPMFFFPTNYSSENRGYVHESMDVNILFYANIINCNQPMVWKVDNYDEKEELGLLQLMEL
;
A
#
# COMPACT_ATOMS: atom_id res chain seq x y z
N MET A 1 -25.90 -20.03 -49.88
CA MET A 1 -26.06 -18.80 -49.04
C MET A 1 -26.35 -19.14 -47.58
N LYS A 2 -27.39 -19.94 -47.27
CA LYS A 2 -27.80 -20.28 -45.89
C LYS A 2 -26.73 -21.04 -45.05
N SER A 3 -26.01 -21.98 -45.67
CA SER A 3 -24.93 -22.73 -44.98
C SER A 3 -23.69 -21.88 -44.68
N SER A 4 -23.39 -20.90 -45.53
CA SER A 4 -22.27 -19.97 -45.35
C SER A 4 -22.53 -19.00 -44.18
N LEU A 5 -23.78 -18.55 -44.02
CA LEU A 5 -24.18 -17.71 -42.88
C LEU A 5 -24.09 -18.47 -41.54
N LEU A 6 -24.45 -19.75 -41.52
CA LEU A 6 -24.30 -20.61 -40.34
C LEU A 6 -22.83 -20.85 -39.98
N ALA A 7 -21.96 -21.11 -40.96
CA ALA A 7 -20.54 -21.29 -40.72
C ALA A 7 -19.88 -20.02 -40.16
N LEU A 8 -20.28 -18.85 -40.67
CA LEU A 8 -19.77 -17.55 -40.20
C LEU A 8 -20.22 -17.28 -38.75
N SER A 9 -21.48 -17.57 -38.40
CA SER A 9 -21.98 -17.35 -37.04
C SER A 9 -21.33 -18.30 -36.03
N LEU A 10 -21.05 -19.55 -36.43
CA LEU A 10 -20.39 -20.53 -35.58
C LEU A 10 -18.92 -20.15 -35.32
N SER A 11 -18.23 -19.63 -36.33
CA SER A 11 -16.86 -19.10 -36.20
C SER A 11 -16.80 -17.90 -35.24
N PHE A 12 -17.77 -16.98 -35.33
CA PHE A 12 -17.84 -15.81 -34.46
C PHE A 12 -18.09 -16.19 -32.98
N LEU A 13 -18.96 -17.18 -32.73
CA LEU A 13 -19.19 -17.73 -31.40
C LEU A 13 -17.94 -18.39 -30.82
N PHE A 14 -17.20 -19.16 -31.62
CA PHE A 14 -15.93 -19.75 -31.21
C PHE A 14 -14.89 -18.71 -30.83
N PHE A 15 -14.79 -17.62 -31.60
CA PHE A 15 -13.87 -16.51 -31.28
C PHE A 15 -14.27 -15.80 -29.98
N ALA A 16 -15.58 -15.56 -29.76
CA ALA A 16 -16.10 -14.98 -28.53
C ALA A 16 -15.92 -15.87 -27.28
N LEU A 17 -15.86 -17.20 -27.45
CA LEU A 17 -15.56 -18.16 -26.37
C LEU A 17 -14.06 -18.25 -26.06
N LEU A 18 -13.19 -17.93 -27.02
CA LEU A 18 -11.73 -17.91 -26.85
C LEU A 18 -11.24 -16.63 -26.18
N THR A 19 -12.01 -15.55 -26.24
CA THR A 19 -11.72 -14.32 -25.49
C THR A 19 -12.06 -14.56 -24.02
N LYS A 20 -11.07 -14.98 -23.22
CA LYS A 20 -11.17 -14.86 -21.76
C LYS A 20 -11.40 -13.38 -21.44
N PRO A 21 -12.40 -13.02 -20.60
CA PRO A 21 -12.45 -11.67 -20.09
C PRO A 21 -11.12 -11.42 -19.37
N LEU A 22 -10.43 -10.35 -19.74
CA LEU A 22 -9.34 -9.84 -18.93
C LEU A 22 -10.00 -9.28 -17.67
N SER A 23 -10.28 -10.14 -16.69
CA SER A 23 -10.49 -9.68 -15.33
C SER A 23 -9.16 -9.12 -14.89
N GLY A 24 -8.98 -7.82 -15.11
CA GLY A 24 -7.89 -7.04 -14.54
C GLY A 24 -8.13 -6.97 -13.04
N HIS A 25 -7.85 -8.07 -12.34
CA HIS A 25 -7.63 -8.00 -10.91
C HIS A 25 -6.24 -7.40 -10.72
N PRO A 26 -6.07 -6.41 -9.84
CA PRO A 26 -4.76 -5.85 -9.58
C PRO A 26 -3.81 -6.94 -9.04
N ASP A 27 -2.56 -6.89 -9.46
CA ASP A 27 -1.55 -7.85 -9.03
C ASP A 27 -1.30 -7.73 -7.52
N PRO A 28 -0.99 -8.83 -6.82
CA PRO A 28 -0.61 -8.76 -5.42
C PRO A 28 0.70 -7.99 -5.26
N LEU A 29 0.83 -7.22 -4.17
CA LEU A 29 2.13 -6.67 -3.78
C LEU A 29 3.03 -7.83 -3.34
N LEU A 30 4.29 -7.78 -3.76
CA LEU A 30 5.31 -8.75 -3.37
C LEU A 30 6.32 -8.10 -2.43
N ASP A 31 6.76 -8.83 -1.42
CA ASP A 31 7.86 -8.42 -0.58
C ASP A 31 9.24 -8.69 -1.23
N LEU A 32 10.32 -8.44 -0.49
CA LEU A 32 11.69 -8.60 -1.00
C LEU A 32 12.09 -10.06 -1.23
N ASP A 33 11.39 -11.01 -0.59
CA ASP A 33 11.60 -12.44 -0.77
C ASP A 33 10.76 -12.99 -1.94
N GLY A 34 9.86 -12.17 -2.49
CA GLY A 34 8.97 -12.51 -3.60
C GLY A 34 7.64 -13.13 -3.15
N ASP A 35 7.36 -13.09 -1.85
CA ASP A 35 6.10 -13.58 -1.27
C ASP A 35 5.03 -12.48 -1.30
N GLU A 36 3.76 -12.88 -1.40
CA GLU A 36 2.63 -11.95 -1.40
C GLU A 36 2.49 -11.24 -0.04
N VAL A 37 2.24 -9.93 -0.07
CA VAL A 37 2.07 -9.11 1.13
C VAL A 37 0.74 -9.46 1.81
N GLU A 38 0.80 -10.05 3.00
CA GLU A 38 -0.36 -10.45 3.79
C GLU A 38 -0.89 -9.26 4.61
N ALA A 39 -2.20 -9.01 4.60
CA ALA A 39 -2.76 -7.96 5.44
C ALA A 39 -2.61 -8.29 6.93
N GLY A 40 -2.35 -7.26 7.74
CA GLY A 40 -2.15 -7.40 9.18
C GLY A 40 -0.84 -8.09 9.60
N ARG A 41 0.04 -8.43 8.65
CA ARG A 41 1.42 -8.83 8.92
C ARG A 41 2.34 -7.61 8.94
N ALA A 42 3.37 -7.67 9.79
CA ALA A 42 4.33 -6.58 9.97
C ALA A 42 5.41 -6.61 8.89
N TYR A 43 5.59 -5.48 8.19
CA TYR A 43 6.61 -5.28 7.17
C TYR A 43 7.41 -4.01 7.43
N TYR A 44 8.65 -3.95 6.92
CA TYR A 44 9.44 -2.71 6.86
C TYR A 44 9.36 -2.14 5.45
N ILE A 45 9.11 -0.83 5.34
CA ILE A 45 9.29 -0.10 4.07
C ILE A 45 10.69 0.50 4.09
N ILE A 46 11.54 0.05 3.16
CA ILE A 46 12.95 0.44 3.08
C ILE A 46 13.25 0.90 1.65
N SER A 47 14.06 1.95 1.51
CA SER A 47 14.57 2.33 0.18
C SER A 47 15.36 1.18 -0.45
N THR A 48 15.07 0.88 -1.71
CA THR A 48 15.79 -0.14 -2.48
C THR A 48 17.13 0.38 -3.03
N ILE A 49 17.35 1.70 -3.04
CA ILE A 49 18.58 2.33 -3.56
C ILE A 49 19.62 2.41 -2.44
N ARG A 50 20.51 1.42 -2.37
CA ARG A 50 21.60 1.37 -1.40
C ARG A 50 22.64 2.46 -1.65
N GLY A 51 23.17 3.05 -0.57
CA GLY A 51 24.26 4.04 -0.65
C GLY A 51 23.88 5.44 -1.17
N ALA A 52 22.63 5.69 -1.54
CA ALA A 52 22.13 7.01 -1.95
C ALA A 52 21.49 7.81 -0.79
N GLY A 53 21.69 7.38 0.45
CA GLY A 53 21.23 8.10 1.64
C GLY A 53 19.78 7.86 2.05
N GLY A 54 19.21 6.69 1.75
CA GLY A 54 17.84 6.32 2.14
C GLY A 54 17.78 5.03 2.96
N GLY A 55 17.21 5.11 4.15
CA GLY A 55 16.87 3.98 5.01
C GLY A 55 15.38 3.65 4.98
N GLY A 56 14.91 3.04 6.05
CA GLY A 56 13.50 2.73 6.25
C GLY A 56 12.69 3.86 6.87
N LEU A 57 11.36 3.69 6.83
CA LEU A 57 10.42 4.68 7.34
C LEU A 57 10.29 4.60 8.86
N THR A 58 10.20 5.77 9.48
CA THR A 58 10.18 5.97 10.92
C THR A 58 9.25 7.12 11.29
N LEU A 59 9.23 7.47 12.58
CA LEU A 59 8.39 8.52 13.15
C LEU A 59 9.27 9.60 13.77
N SER A 60 8.90 10.86 13.54
CA SER A 60 9.53 12.02 14.18
C SER A 60 8.47 13.01 14.64
N PHE A 61 8.80 13.84 15.62
CA PHE A 61 7.94 14.98 15.93
C PHE A 61 7.72 15.84 14.69
N ASN A 62 6.52 16.41 14.60
CA ASN A 62 6.25 17.39 13.57
C ASN A 62 7.18 18.60 13.74
N ARG A 63 7.15 19.52 12.77
CA ARG A 63 8.00 20.72 12.79
C ARG A 63 7.80 21.61 14.01
N ASN A 64 6.62 21.58 14.63
CA ASN A 64 6.31 22.30 15.85
C ASN A 64 6.81 21.58 17.12
N GLY A 65 7.49 20.44 16.97
CA GLY A 65 7.95 19.61 18.07
C GLY A 65 6.80 18.95 18.84
N SER A 66 5.61 18.86 18.23
CA SER A 66 4.40 18.35 18.85
C SER A 66 3.89 17.09 18.16
N CYS A 67 2.85 16.51 18.75
CA CYS A 67 2.01 15.52 18.08
C CYS A 67 1.00 16.23 17.15
N PRO A 68 0.42 15.51 16.17
CA PRO A 68 0.77 14.14 15.78
C PRO A 68 2.16 14.05 15.14
N LEU A 69 2.77 12.86 15.20
CA LEU A 69 4.08 12.60 14.60
C LEU A 69 3.97 12.54 13.08
N ASP A 70 5.04 12.95 12.41
CA ASP A 70 5.20 12.87 10.96
C ASP A 70 5.88 11.54 10.59
N VAL A 71 5.48 11.01 9.43
CA VAL A 71 6.16 9.88 8.80
C VAL A 71 7.41 10.38 8.11
N THR A 72 8.58 9.89 8.52
CA THR A 72 9.87 10.30 7.94
C THR A 72 10.70 9.12 7.49
N GLN A 73 11.75 9.38 6.73
CA GLN A 73 12.68 8.36 6.26
C GLN A 73 14.04 8.54 6.92
N HIS A 74 14.64 7.44 7.39
CA HIS A 74 16.03 7.49 7.84
C HIS A 74 16.98 7.84 6.69
N SER A 75 18.07 8.56 7.00
CA SER A 75 19.11 8.92 6.02
C SER A 75 20.19 7.85 5.81
N LEU A 76 20.26 6.84 6.69
CA LEU A 76 21.21 5.73 6.60
C LEU A 76 20.46 4.43 6.31
N ASP A 77 20.91 3.70 5.29
CA ASP A 77 20.35 2.40 4.85
C ASP A 77 20.49 1.29 5.90
N LEU A 78 21.38 1.47 6.89
CA LEU A 78 21.52 0.61 8.06
C LEU A 78 20.27 0.61 8.96
N PHE A 79 19.47 1.67 8.94
CA PHE A 79 18.30 1.80 9.80
C PHE A 79 17.02 1.44 9.04
N ARG A 80 16.38 0.35 9.49
CA ARG A 80 15.13 -0.16 8.90
C ARG A 80 13.88 0.60 9.33
N GLY A 81 13.99 1.44 10.35
CA GLY A 81 12.85 2.16 10.92
C GLY A 81 11.90 1.25 11.71
N TYR A 82 10.61 1.60 11.72
CA TYR A 82 9.59 0.83 12.43
C TYR A 82 8.81 -0.08 11.47
N PRO A 83 8.46 -1.30 11.90
CA PRO A 83 7.56 -2.14 11.13
C PRO A 83 6.16 -1.54 11.09
N MET A 84 5.37 -1.89 10.07
CA MET A 84 4.00 -1.45 9.91
C MET A 84 3.11 -2.55 9.34
N PHE A 85 1.81 -2.41 9.58
CA PHE A 85 0.77 -3.28 9.05
C PHE A 85 0.06 -2.58 7.91
N PHE A 86 -0.33 -3.36 6.91
CA PHE A 86 -1.26 -2.96 5.86
C PHE A 86 -2.62 -3.59 6.12
N PHE A 87 -3.67 -2.77 6.10
CA PHE A 87 -5.05 -3.22 6.23
C PHE A 87 -5.86 -2.71 5.04
N PRO A 88 -6.18 -3.57 4.07
CA PRO A 88 -7.16 -3.26 3.03
C PRO A 88 -8.47 -2.72 3.62
N THR A 89 -9.15 -1.84 2.90
CA THR A 89 -10.45 -1.29 3.35
C THR A 89 -11.53 -2.36 3.55
N ASN A 90 -11.42 -3.51 2.88
CA ASN A 90 -12.28 -4.68 3.03
C ASN A 90 -11.73 -5.74 4.00
N TYR A 91 -10.75 -5.40 4.82
CA TYR A 91 -10.10 -6.33 5.75
C TYR A 91 -11.09 -6.94 6.77
N SER A 92 -10.95 -8.24 7.01
CA SER A 92 -11.63 -8.96 8.09
C SER A 92 -10.66 -9.86 8.85
N SER A 93 -10.80 -9.95 10.17
CA SER A 93 -9.98 -10.86 10.99
C SER A 93 -10.13 -12.33 10.62
N GLU A 94 -11.25 -12.70 10.00
CA GLU A 94 -11.53 -14.08 9.56
C GLU A 94 -10.93 -14.40 8.19
N ASN A 95 -10.63 -13.37 7.39
CA ASN A 95 -10.02 -13.51 6.08
C ASN A 95 -9.05 -12.34 5.85
N ARG A 96 -7.79 -12.52 6.29
CA ARG A 96 -6.78 -11.47 6.20
C ARG A 96 -6.46 -11.11 4.75
N GLY A 97 -6.49 -12.09 3.83
CA GLY A 97 -6.23 -11.85 2.42
C GLY A 97 -4.84 -11.24 2.14
N TYR A 98 -4.62 -10.89 0.87
CA TYR A 98 -3.39 -10.25 0.41
C TYR A 98 -3.66 -8.79 0.01
N VAL A 99 -2.62 -7.99 0.06
CA VAL A 99 -2.64 -6.60 -0.39
C VAL A 99 -2.30 -6.56 -1.87
N HIS A 100 -3.13 -5.87 -2.65
CA HIS A 100 -2.94 -5.75 -4.10
C HIS A 100 -2.53 -4.33 -4.48
N GLU A 101 -1.88 -4.20 -5.64
CA GLU A 101 -1.62 -2.91 -6.24
C GLU A 101 -2.91 -2.11 -6.45
N SER A 102 -2.84 -0.79 -6.36
CA SER A 102 -3.99 0.11 -6.56
C SER A 102 -5.20 -0.17 -5.64
N MET A 103 -4.98 -0.86 -4.51
CA MET A 103 -5.98 -1.09 -3.48
C MET A 103 -5.89 0.00 -2.41
N ASP A 104 -7.04 0.48 -1.94
CA ASP A 104 -7.08 1.38 -0.78
C ASP A 104 -6.70 0.61 0.49
N VAL A 105 -5.69 1.12 1.20
CA VAL A 105 -5.15 0.51 2.42
C VAL A 105 -5.00 1.54 3.53
N ASN A 106 -5.23 1.09 4.77
CA ASN A 106 -4.77 1.78 5.97
C ASN A 106 -3.39 1.25 6.34
N ILE A 107 -2.45 2.15 6.64
CA ILE A 107 -1.09 1.80 7.07
C ILE A 107 -0.96 2.19 8.55
N LEU A 108 -0.51 1.25 9.37
CA LEU A 108 -0.37 1.43 10.81
C LEU A 108 1.05 1.07 11.25
N PHE A 109 1.79 2.00 11.87
CA PHE A 109 3.07 1.63 12.49
C PHE A 109 2.86 0.70 13.68
N TYR A 110 3.68 -0.35 13.75
CA TYR A 110 3.86 -1.19 14.92
C TYR A 110 5.01 -0.62 15.78
N ALA A 111 4.70 0.46 16.49
CA ALA A 111 5.58 1.06 17.47
C ALA A 111 4.81 1.27 18.80
N ASN A 112 5.53 1.52 19.89
CA ASN A 112 4.90 1.96 21.14
C ASN A 112 5.50 3.31 21.48
N ILE A 113 4.84 4.39 21.06
CA ILE A 113 5.29 5.75 21.33
C ILE A 113 4.41 6.35 22.41
N ILE A 114 4.95 6.34 23.63
CA ILE A 114 4.28 6.75 24.87
C ILE A 114 3.83 8.23 24.82
N ASN A 115 4.50 9.06 24.03
CA ASN A 115 4.39 10.51 24.13
C ASN A 115 3.21 11.13 23.35
N CYS A 116 2.62 10.43 22.37
CA CYS A 116 1.55 11.02 21.56
C CYS A 116 0.15 10.44 21.81
N ASN A 117 -0.01 9.37 22.60
CA ASN A 117 -1.30 8.75 22.96
C ASN A 117 -2.33 8.70 21.81
N GLN A 118 -1.86 8.52 20.57
CA GLN A 118 -2.66 8.54 19.35
C GLN A 118 -2.40 7.26 18.57
N PRO A 119 -3.41 6.74 17.82
CA PRO A 119 -3.20 5.60 16.94
C PRO A 119 -2.21 5.98 15.83
N MET A 120 -1.31 5.06 15.49
CA MET A 120 -0.25 5.33 14.52
C MET A 120 -0.67 5.02 13.09
N VAL A 121 -1.92 5.37 12.75
CA VAL A 121 -2.49 5.20 11.40
C VAL A 121 -2.11 6.41 10.55
N TRP A 122 -1.62 6.14 9.35
CA TRP A 122 -1.23 7.19 8.41
C TRP A 122 -2.45 7.91 7.86
N LYS A 123 -2.32 9.23 7.72
CA LYS A 123 -3.26 10.11 7.07
C LYS A 123 -2.48 11.24 6.39
N VAL A 124 -3.01 11.78 5.30
CA VAL A 124 -2.44 13.00 4.71
C VAL A 124 -2.94 14.18 5.55
N ASP A 125 -2.03 14.99 6.07
CA ASP A 125 -2.36 16.22 6.79
C ASP A 125 -2.92 17.27 5.81
N ASN A 126 -3.53 18.31 6.37
CA ASN A 126 -3.94 19.48 5.63
C ASN A 126 -2.75 20.07 4.87
N TYR A 127 -3.06 20.65 3.71
CA TYR A 127 -2.06 21.32 2.91
C TYR A 127 -1.42 22.47 3.69
N ASP A 128 -0.10 22.46 3.84
CA ASP A 128 0.65 23.59 4.37
C ASP A 128 1.11 24.47 3.20
N GLU A 129 0.50 25.66 3.09
CA GLU A 129 0.82 26.63 2.04
C GLU A 129 2.30 27.05 2.03
N LYS A 130 3.01 26.91 3.16
CA LYS A 130 4.44 27.26 3.24
C LYS A 130 5.34 26.21 2.60
N GLU A 131 4.88 24.98 2.52
CA GLU A 131 5.66 23.82 2.07
C GLU A 131 5.23 23.31 0.69
N GLU A 132 4.13 23.85 0.16
CA GLU A 132 3.49 23.41 -1.08
C GLU A 132 3.22 21.88 -1.14
N LEU A 133 3.07 21.24 0.03
CA LEU A 133 2.93 19.79 0.18
C LEU A 133 1.98 19.45 1.34
N GLY A 134 1.23 18.36 1.19
CA GLY A 134 0.55 17.68 2.30
C GLY A 134 1.47 16.61 2.88
N LEU A 135 1.83 16.74 4.16
CA LEU A 135 2.69 15.75 4.83
C LEU A 135 1.87 14.52 5.25
N LEU A 136 2.51 13.35 5.28
CA LEU A 136 1.90 12.16 5.89
C LEU A 136 2.03 12.26 7.41
N GLN A 137 0.90 12.35 8.08
CA GLN A 137 0.78 12.53 9.52
C GLN A 137 -0.15 11.48 10.14
N LEU A 138 -0.03 11.24 11.45
CA LEU A 138 -0.87 10.28 12.16
C LEU A 138 -2.18 10.90 12.67
N MET A 139 -3.29 10.16 12.64
CA MET A 139 -4.57 10.64 13.18
C MET A 139 -5.45 9.54 13.80
N GLU A 140 -6.36 9.98 14.66
CA GLU A 140 -7.46 9.20 15.25
C GLU A 140 -8.58 8.97 14.22
N LEU A 141 -9.20 7.78 14.25
CA LEU A 141 -10.41 7.47 13.48
C LEU A 141 -11.64 8.09 14.14
#